data_AF-A0A9E8QKQ5-F1
#
_entry.id   AF-A0A9E8QKQ5-F1
#
_cell.length_a   1.000
_cell.length_b   1.000
_cell.length_c   1.000
_cell.angle_alpha   90.00
_cell.angle_beta   90.00
_cell.angle_gamma   90.00
#
_symmetry.space_group_name_H-M   'P 1'
#
loop_
_entity.id
_entity.type
_entity.pdbx_description
1 polymer ?
#
loop_
_entity_poly.entity_id
_entity_poly.type
_entity_poly.pdbx_seq_one_letter_code
_entity_poly.pdbx_strand_id
1 'polypeptide(L)'
;MTAAPLDEAVALLDWALSSGHFSVAGLHAAFAEAPADVRGIVDWADPRSESFIESVMRVTFADLGHRVESQTRVGPEDRRRIDVVVDGVVALELDGRRWHGDTFDADRLKDLAITVQGRTALRASYEMVRDHRSLIVEAVHAVLDDARRPRRRLVVTTGRAHRPRTRRTRGRRPWHLVRPARGRTPHSGRSGSETASSSGAS
;
A
#
# COMPACT_ATOMS: atom_id res chain seq x y z
N MET A 1 18.81 -14.67 -30.02
CA MET A 1 18.45 -13.50 -29.19
C MET A 1 16.96 -13.57 -28.95
N THR A 2 16.53 -13.67 -27.69
CA THR A 2 15.10 -13.60 -27.33
C THR A 2 14.69 -12.12 -27.34
N ALA A 3 13.50 -11.81 -27.86
CA ALA A 3 12.97 -10.45 -27.79
C ALA A 3 12.79 -10.03 -26.33
N ALA A 4 13.03 -8.75 -26.04
CA ALA A 4 12.72 -8.20 -24.73
C ALA A 4 11.20 -8.25 -24.50
N PRO A 5 10.74 -8.48 -23.26
CA PRO A 5 9.34 -8.27 -22.88
C PRO A 5 8.84 -6.85 -23.24
N LEU A 6 7.54 -6.71 -23.51
CA LEU A 6 6.92 -5.45 -23.94
C LEU A 6 7.25 -4.28 -22.99
N ASP A 7 7.13 -4.53 -21.69
CA ASP A 7 7.37 -3.57 -20.61
C ASP A 7 8.82 -3.08 -20.57
N GLU A 8 9.80 -3.96 -20.81
CA GLU A 8 11.21 -3.57 -20.88
C GLU A 8 11.52 -2.79 -22.17
N ALA A 9 10.92 -3.20 -23.29
CA ALA A 9 11.07 -2.51 -24.57
C ALA A 9 10.49 -1.09 -24.50
N VAL A 10 9.32 -0.92 -23.89
CA VAL A 10 8.72 0.40 -23.67
C VAL A 10 9.52 1.23 -22.68
N ALA A 11 10.08 0.63 -21.63
CA ALA A 11 10.95 1.35 -20.69
C ALA A 11 12.19 1.97 -21.37
N LEU A 12 12.72 1.32 -22.40
CA LEU A 12 13.80 1.90 -23.22
C LEU A 12 13.33 3.12 -24.03
N LEU A 13 12.09 3.10 -24.54
CA LEU A 13 11.50 4.24 -25.25
C LEU A 13 11.20 5.41 -24.31
N ASP A 14 10.69 5.13 -23.11
CA ASP A 14 10.48 6.14 -22.06
C ASP A 14 11.80 6.82 -21.69
N TRP A 15 12.87 6.05 -21.52
CA TRP A 15 14.20 6.57 -21.29
C TRP A 15 14.72 7.40 -22.48
N ALA A 16 14.53 6.92 -23.71
CA ALA A 16 14.94 7.64 -24.91
C ALA A 16 14.26 9.02 -24.98
N LEU A 17 12.94 9.09 -24.72
CA LEU A 17 12.19 10.34 -24.70
C LEU A 17 12.59 11.25 -23.54
N SER A 18 12.72 10.73 -22.32
CA SER A 18 13.07 11.52 -21.14
C SER A 18 14.50 12.06 -21.18
N SER A 19 15.41 11.41 -21.93
CA SER A 19 16.77 11.89 -22.15
C SER A 19 16.86 13.20 -22.95
N GLY A 20 15.78 13.60 -23.64
CA GLY A 20 15.73 14.79 -24.49
C GLY A 20 16.40 14.64 -25.86
N HIS A 21 17.05 13.51 -26.15
CA HIS A 21 17.69 13.25 -27.45
C HIS A 21 16.70 12.80 -28.53
N PHE A 22 15.53 12.31 -28.12
CA PHE A 22 14.50 11.78 -29.01
C PHE A 22 13.19 12.53 -28.81
N SER A 23 12.46 12.73 -29.90
CA SER A 23 11.09 13.24 -29.86
C SER A 23 10.12 12.12 -30.20
N VAL A 24 8.87 12.24 -29.73
CA VAL A 24 7.81 11.29 -30.07
C VAL A 24 7.64 11.16 -31.59
N ALA A 25 7.63 12.29 -32.30
CA ALA A 25 7.58 12.31 -33.76
C ALA A 25 8.80 11.62 -34.41
N GLY A 26 9.99 11.80 -33.85
CA GLY A 26 11.21 11.12 -34.29
C GLY A 26 11.15 9.61 -34.09
N LEU A 27 10.61 9.14 -32.95
CA LEU A 27 10.39 7.72 -32.71
C LEU A 27 9.36 7.14 -33.69
N HIS A 28 8.23 7.81 -33.93
CA HIS A 28 7.27 7.35 -34.95
C HIS A 28 7.90 7.25 -36.34
N ALA A 29 8.74 8.22 -36.73
CA ALA A 29 9.46 8.15 -38.00
C ALA A 29 10.44 6.97 -38.05
N ALA A 30 11.17 6.71 -36.96
CA ALA A 30 12.09 5.57 -36.86
C ALA A 30 11.38 4.21 -36.94
N PHE A 31 10.16 4.12 -36.42
CA PHE A 31 9.34 2.90 -36.43
C PHE A 31 8.40 2.80 -37.64
N ALA A 32 8.38 3.77 -38.56
CA ALA A 32 7.43 3.81 -39.68
C ALA A 32 7.50 2.57 -40.59
N GLU A 33 8.72 2.08 -40.84
CA GLU A 33 8.98 0.87 -41.64
C GLU A 33 9.08 -0.41 -40.80
N ALA A 34 8.85 -0.31 -39.48
CA ALA A 34 8.88 -1.48 -38.61
C ALA A 34 7.70 -2.44 -38.94
N PRO A 35 7.84 -3.74 -38.63
CA PRO A 35 6.75 -4.71 -38.72
C PRO A 35 5.48 -4.22 -38.00
N ALA A 36 4.32 -4.57 -38.57
CA ALA A 36 3.03 -4.03 -38.13
C ALA A 36 2.69 -4.38 -36.67
N ASP A 37 3.20 -5.50 -36.17
CA ASP A 37 3.04 -5.99 -34.80
C ASP A 37 3.83 -5.19 -33.76
N VAL A 38 4.91 -4.49 -34.15
CA VAL A 38 5.73 -3.66 -33.24
C VAL A 38 5.61 -2.17 -33.49
N ARG A 39 5.09 -1.74 -34.64
CA ARG A 39 5.01 -0.32 -35.04
C ARG A 39 4.31 0.56 -34.00
N GLY A 40 3.29 0.01 -33.33
CA GLY A 40 2.51 0.72 -32.31
C GLY A 40 3.21 0.87 -30.95
N ILE A 41 4.41 0.32 -30.75
CA ILE A 41 5.09 0.37 -29.44
C ILE A 41 5.38 1.80 -28.97
N VAL A 42 5.55 2.74 -29.91
CA VAL A 42 5.78 4.17 -29.60
C VAL A 42 4.59 4.78 -28.86
N ASP A 43 3.37 4.32 -29.13
CA ASP A 43 2.15 4.79 -28.47
C ASP A 43 2.05 4.35 -27.00
N TRP A 44 2.86 3.38 -26.60
CA TRP A 44 2.96 2.93 -25.21
C TRP A 44 3.95 3.75 -24.39
N ALA A 45 4.76 4.60 -25.02
CA ALA A 45 5.78 5.37 -24.32
C ALA A 45 5.19 6.57 -23.57
N ASP A 46 5.66 6.83 -22.34
CA ASP A 46 5.36 8.02 -21.55
C ASP A 46 6.67 8.63 -21.01
N PRO A 47 7.08 9.83 -21.48
CA PRO A 47 8.29 10.50 -20.99
C PRO A 47 8.23 10.91 -19.52
N ARG A 48 7.08 10.77 -18.85
CA ARG A 48 6.92 11.05 -17.43
C ARG A 48 7.43 9.93 -16.53
N SER A 49 7.65 8.72 -17.03
CA SER A 49 8.25 7.66 -16.21
C SER A 49 9.69 8.04 -15.85
N GLU A 50 9.98 8.19 -14.56
CA GLU A 50 11.26 8.71 -14.07
C GLU A 50 12.29 7.59 -13.82
N SER A 51 11.84 6.34 -13.86
CA SER A 51 12.69 5.16 -13.71
C SER A 51 12.22 3.96 -14.52
N PHE A 52 13.14 3.03 -14.77
CA PHE A 52 12.85 1.77 -15.48
C PHE A 52 11.71 0.97 -14.84
N ILE A 53 11.68 0.90 -13.50
CA ILE A 53 10.65 0.13 -12.79
C ILE A 53 9.27 0.79 -12.83
N GLU A 54 9.22 2.12 -12.94
CA GLU A 54 7.97 2.86 -13.20
C GLU A 54 7.39 2.52 -14.55
N SER A 55 8.21 2.59 -15.61
CA SER A 55 7.81 2.19 -16.95
C SER A 55 7.30 0.75 -16.97
N VAL A 56 8.06 -0.16 -16.35
CA VAL A 56 7.72 -1.59 -16.30
C VAL A 56 6.36 -1.82 -15.65
N MET A 57 6.11 -1.24 -14.47
CA MET A 57 4.84 -1.43 -13.76
C MET A 57 3.69 -0.71 -14.44
N ARG A 58 3.92 0.48 -15.02
CA ARG A 58 2.94 1.20 -15.84
C ARG A 58 2.46 0.34 -17.01
N VAL A 59 3.39 -0.22 -17.77
CA VAL A 59 3.08 -1.07 -18.93
C VAL A 59 2.45 -2.38 -18.49
N THR A 60 2.94 -2.99 -17.41
CA THR A 60 2.35 -4.22 -16.85
C THR A 60 0.85 -4.03 -16.56
N PHE A 61 0.45 -2.95 -15.89
CA PHE A 61 -0.98 -2.73 -15.60
C PHE A 61 -1.78 -2.25 -16.81
N ALA A 62 -1.18 -1.48 -17.72
CA ALA A 62 -1.84 -1.09 -18.97
C ALA A 62 -2.14 -2.32 -19.85
N ASP A 63 -1.20 -3.26 -19.96
CA ASP A 63 -1.35 -4.52 -20.70
C ASP A 63 -2.42 -5.44 -20.08
N LEU A 64 -2.56 -5.39 -18.74
CA LEU A 64 -3.66 -6.04 -18.02
C LEU A 64 -5.01 -5.33 -18.16
N GLY A 65 -5.10 -4.24 -18.93
CA GLY A 65 -6.34 -3.53 -19.23
C GLY A 65 -6.77 -2.48 -18.21
N HIS A 66 -5.89 -2.08 -17.29
CA HIS A 66 -6.19 -1.03 -16.31
C HIS A 66 -5.99 0.37 -16.89
N ARG A 67 -6.70 1.34 -16.32
CA ARG A 67 -6.40 2.76 -16.53
C ARG A 67 -5.21 3.13 -15.66
N VAL A 68 -4.11 3.53 -16.29
CA VAL A 68 -2.86 3.88 -15.59
C VAL A 68 -2.54 5.36 -15.80
N GLU A 69 -2.22 6.06 -14.71
CA GLU A 69 -1.73 7.44 -14.74
C GLU A 69 -0.36 7.51 -14.06
N SER A 70 0.63 8.15 -14.70
CA SER A 70 1.96 8.33 -14.12
C SER A 70 2.17 9.74 -13.57
N GLN A 71 3.00 9.84 -12.54
CA GLN A 71 3.42 11.13 -11.96
C GLN A 71 2.23 12.02 -11.50
N THR A 72 1.15 11.40 -11.01
CA THR A 72 -0.08 12.06 -10.55
C THR A 72 0.15 12.75 -9.21
N ARG A 73 -0.25 14.02 -9.05
CA ARG A 73 -0.11 14.72 -7.75
C ARG A 73 -0.89 14.00 -6.65
N VAL A 74 -0.29 13.89 -5.46
CA VAL A 74 -0.92 13.27 -4.29
C VAL A 74 -2.26 13.94 -3.96
N GLY A 75 -2.29 15.28 -3.99
CA GLY A 75 -3.49 16.11 -3.83
C GLY A 75 -3.34 17.47 -4.53
N PRO A 76 -4.40 18.30 -4.57
CA PRO A 76 -4.40 19.55 -5.35
C PRO A 76 -3.29 20.54 -4.96
N GLU A 77 -3.01 20.67 -3.66
CA GLU A 77 -2.01 21.57 -3.08
C GLU A 77 -0.68 20.85 -2.79
N ASP A 78 -0.61 19.54 -2.99
CA ASP A 78 0.59 18.75 -2.74
C ASP A 78 1.49 18.72 -3.97
N ARG A 79 2.76 19.09 -3.77
CA ARG A 79 3.77 19.07 -4.85
C ARG A 79 4.31 17.67 -5.13
N ARG A 80 4.14 16.73 -4.20
CA ARG A 80 4.57 15.34 -4.36
C ARG A 80 3.72 14.63 -5.40
N ARG A 81 4.35 13.73 -6.16
CA ARG A 81 3.72 12.95 -7.22
C ARG A 81 3.78 11.47 -6.88
N ILE A 82 2.74 10.73 -7.24
CA ILE A 82 2.63 9.29 -7.16
C ILE A 82 3.17 8.75 -8.47
N ASP A 83 4.04 7.76 -8.39
CA ASP A 83 4.73 7.25 -9.58
C ASP A 83 3.75 6.60 -10.56
N VAL A 84 2.88 5.70 -10.05
CA VAL A 84 1.84 5.01 -10.83
C VAL A 84 0.51 4.99 -10.06
N VAL A 85 -0.57 5.42 -10.70
CA VAL A 85 -1.95 5.29 -10.20
C VAL A 85 -2.73 4.32 -11.08
N VAL A 86 -3.29 3.28 -10.47
CA VAL A 86 -4.08 2.24 -11.16
C VAL A 86 -5.56 2.40 -10.83
N ASP A 87 -6.38 2.55 -11.88
CA ASP A 87 -7.83 2.76 -11.85
C ASP A 87 -8.31 3.90 -10.92
N GLY A 88 -7.41 4.85 -10.63
CA GLY A 88 -7.67 5.93 -9.66
C GLY A 88 -7.77 5.47 -8.20
N VAL A 89 -7.59 4.18 -7.90
CA VAL A 89 -7.80 3.56 -6.58
C VAL A 89 -6.49 3.24 -5.90
N VAL A 90 -5.54 2.65 -6.63
CA VAL A 90 -4.25 2.24 -6.07
C VAL A 90 -3.19 3.24 -6.47
N ALA A 91 -2.38 3.67 -5.52
CA ALA A 91 -1.21 4.49 -5.72
C ALA A 91 0.01 3.62 -5.43
N LEU A 92 0.76 3.28 -6.48
CA LEU A 92 1.94 2.43 -6.41
C LEU A 92 3.20 3.31 -6.47
N GLU A 93 3.94 3.31 -5.37
CA GLU A 93 5.22 3.97 -5.19
C GLU A 93 6.36 2.98 -5.45
N LEU A 94 7.36 3.39 -6.24
CA LEU A 94 8.38 2.51 -6.79
C LEU A 94 9.77 3.01 -6.43
N ASP A 95 10.36 2.40 -5.40
CA ASP A 95 11.64 2.85 -4.87
C ASP A 95 12.81 2.08 -5.51
N GLY A 96 13.76 2.82 -6.09
CA GLY A 96 15.06 2.26 -6.48
C GLY A 96 15.90 1.83 -5.27
N ARG A 97 16.99 1.10 -5.51
CA ARG A 97 17.91 0.56 -4.47
C ARG A 97 18.47 1.56 -3.45
N ARG A 98 18.34 2.87 -3.68
CA ARG A 98 18.95 3.91 -2.83
C ARG A 98 17.97 4.37 -1.75
N TRP A 99 17.70 3.48 -0.80
CA TRP A 99 17.20 3.90 0.50
C TRP A 99 18.34 4.57 1.27
N HIS A 100 18.52 5.87 1.07
CA HIS A 100 19.22 6.68 2.06
C HIS A 100 18.23 6.93 3.20
N GLY A 101 18.58 6.59 4.44
CA GLY A 101 17.67 6.69 5.59
C GLY A 101 17.00 8.06 5.77
N ASP A 102 17.58 9.09 5.16
CA ASP A 102 17.13 10.48 5.16
C ASP A 102 15.76 10.70 4.50
N THR A 103 15.29 9.81 3.61
CA THR A 103 13.96 9.95 2.97
C THR A 103 12.87 9.10 3.61
N PHE A 104 13.22 8.16 4.48
CA PHE A 104 12.29 7.14 4.98
C PHE A 104 11.01 7.73 5.60
N ASP A 105 11.13 8.73 6.47
CA ASP A 105 9.98 9.35 7.12
C ASP A 105 9.15 10.18 6.13
N ALA A 106 9.81 10.90 5.23
CA ALA A 106 9.12 11.68 4.18
C ALA A 106 8.31 10.77 3.26
N ASP A 107 8.87 9.61 2.94
CA ASP A 107 8.26 8.55 2.15
C ASP A 107 7.03 7.95 2.84
N ARG A 108 7.10 7.66 4.15
CA ARG A 108 5.94 7.19 4.92
C ARG A 108 4.87 8.27 5.08
N LEU A 109 5.27 9.53 5.22
CA LEU A 109 4.33 10.66 5.24
C LEU A 109 3.62 10.85 3.90
N LYS A 110 4.26 10.49 2.79
CA LYS A 110 3.63 10.46 1.45
C LYS A 110 2.57 9.37 1.39
N ASP A 111 2.87 8.15 1.86
CA ASP A 111 1.91 7.04 1.92
C ASP A 111 0.65 7.39 2.71
N LEU A 112 0.83 8.05 3.87
CA LEU A 112 -0.28 8.54 4.68
C LEU A 112 -1.11 9.60 3.94
N ALA A 113 -0.45 10.54 3.27
CA ALA A 113 -1.14 11.59 2.51
C ALA A 113 -1.95 10.99 1.35
N ILE A 114 -1.39 10.04 0.61
CA ILE A 114 -2.09 9.29 -0.44
C ILE A 114 -3.35 8.61 0.11
N THR A 115 -3.21 7.96 1.26
CA THR A 115 -4.32 7.30 1.96
C THR A 115 -5.41 8.28 2.36
N VAL A 116 -5.04 9.44 2.89
CA VAL A 116 -5.98 10.53 3.21
C VAL A 116 -6.72 11.04 1.98
N GLN A 117 -6.06 11.05 0.81
CA GLN A 117 -6.65 11.44 -0.47
C GLN A 117 -7.52 10.33 -1.11
N GLY A 118 -7.77 9.24 -0.38
CA GLY A 118 -8.73 8.19 -0.77
C GLY A 118 -8.16 7.12 -1.69
N ARG A 119 -6.84 7.06 -1.87
CA ARG A 119 -6.15 5.99 -2.61
C ARG A 119 -5.43 5.05 -1.65
N THR A 120 -5.33 3.78 -1.99
CA THR A 120 -4.51 2.85 -1.22
C THR A 120 -3.05 2.98 -1.66
N ALA A 121 -2.17 3.38 -0.74
CA ALA A 121 -0.73 3.41 -0.99
C ALA A 121 -0.16 1.98 -0.94
N LEU A 122 0.47 1.54 -2.03
CA LEU A 122 1.32 0.36 -2.09
C LEU A 122 2.71 0.79 -2.50
N ARG A 123 3.71 0.04 -2.05
CA ARG A 123 5.10 0.37 -2.25
C ARG A 123 5.91 -0.85 -2.59
N ALA A 124 6.71 -0.76 -3.64
CA ALA A 124 7.54 -1.86 -4.11
C ALA A 124 8.95 -1.38 -4.43
N SER A 125 9.95 -2.15 -4.01
CA SER A 125 11.34 -1.89 -4.39
C SER A 125 11.66 -2.42 -5.78
N TYR A 126 12.80 -2.00 -6.32
CA TYR A 126 13.38 -2.59 -7.53
C TYR A 126 13.42 -4.13 -7.49
N GLU A 127 13.88 -4.73 -6.38
CA GLU A 127 13.94 -6.20 -6.22
C GLU A 127 12.55 -6.84 -6.29
N MET A 128 11.53 -6.19 -5.71
CA MET A 128 10.17 -6.70 -5.79
C MET A 128 9.63 -6.64 -7.22
N VAL A 129 9.88 -5.56 -7.96
CA VAL A 129 9.46 -5.45 -9.37
C VAL A 129 10.17 -6.47 -10.26
N ARG A 130 11.45 -6.76 -9.96
CA ARG A 130 12.25 -7.74 -10.70
C ARG A 130 11.87 -9.18 -10.38
N ASP A 131 11.78 -9.53 -9.09
CA ASP A 131 11.72 -10.93 -8.64
C ASP A 131 10.31 -11.35 -8.18
N HIS A 132 9.44 -10.39 -7.86
CA HIS A 132 8.14 -10.61 -7.21
C HIS A 132 7.00 -9.85 -7.89
N ARG A 133 7.11 -9.57 -9.18
CA ARG A 133 6.13 -8.76 -9.92
C ARG A 133 4.70 -9.29 -9.82
N SER A 134 4.52 -10.61 -9.88
CA SER A 134 3.22 -11.26 -9.75
C SER A 134 2.54 -10.94 -8.41
N LEU A 135 3.31 -10.83 -7.32
CA LEU A 135 2.79 -10.47 -6.01
C LEU A 135 2.32 -9.00 -5.97
N ILE A 136 3.00 -8.10 -6.69
CA ILE A 136 2.57 -6.69 -6.81
C ILE A 136 1.24 -6.64 -7.58
N VAL A 137 1.12 -7.38 -8.67
CA VAL A 137 -0.13 -7.49 -9.44
C VAL A 137 -1.26 -8.03 -8.57
N GLU A 138 -1.01 -9.12 -7.84
CA GLU A 138 -1.98 -9.71 -6.91
C GLU A 138 -2.41 -8.71 -5.83
N ALA A 139 -1.48 -7.99 -5.23
CA ALA A 139 -1.78 -6.98 -4.21
C ALA A 139 -2.64 -5.84 -4.76
N VAL A 140 -2.32 -5.33 -5.96
CA VAL A 140 -3.12 -4.29 -6.63
C VAL A 140 -4.53 -4.82 -6.92
N HIS A 141 -4.65 -6.02 -7.50
CA HIS A 141 -5.95 -6.64 -7.78
C HIS A 141 -6.78 -6.87 -6.52
N ALA A 142 -6.17 -7.31 -5.42
CA ALA A 142 -6.86 -7.48 -4.14
C ALA A 142 -7.43 -6.15 -3.62
N VAL A 143 -6.68 -5.05 -3.74
CA VAL A 143 -7.17 -3.71 -3.36
C VAL A 143 -8.32 -3.26 -4.26
N LEU A 144 -8.20 -3.46 -5.58
CA LEU A 144 -9.25 -3.12 -6.53
C LEU A 144 -10.53 -3.94 -6.29
N ASP A 145 -10.40 -5.22 -5.96
CA ASP A 145 -11.52 -6.09 -5.59
C ASP A 145 -12.20 -5.62 -4.31
N ASP A 146 -11.44 -5.21 -3.29
CA ASP A 146 -12.02 -4.66 -2.06
C ASP A 146 -12.75 -3.34 -2.32
N ALA A 147 -12.18 -2.46 -3.15
CA ALA A 147 -12.81 -1.20 -3.53
C ALA A 147 -14.13 -1.39 -4.31
N ARG A 148 -14.27 -2.48 -5.07
CA ARG A 148 -15.52 -2.87 -5.76
C ARG A 148 -16.57 -3.46 -4.82
N ARG A 149 -16.18 -4.00 -3.67
CA ARG A 149 -17.12 -4.64 -2.75
C ARG A 149 -17.96 -3.57 -2.04
N PRO A 150 -19.26 -3.85 -1.77
CA PRO A 150 -20.04 -3.00 -0.87
C PRO A 150 -19.30 -2.92 0.46
N ARG A 151 -19.12 -1.71 1.00
CA ARG A 151 -18.47 -1.49 2.30
C ARG A 151 -19.10 -2.41 3.34
N ARG A 152 -18.44 -3.53 3.63
CA ARG A 152 -18.84 -4.38 4.75
C ARG A 152 -18.69 -3.51 5.99
N ARG A 153 -19.75 -3.42 6.81
CA ARG A 153 -19.59 -2.92 8.16
C ARG A 153 -18.49 -3.75 8.78
N LEU A 154 -17.36 -3.13 9.11
CA LEU A 154 -16.35 -3.77 9.94
C LEU A 154 -17.11 -4.28 11.16
N VAL A 155 -17.12 -5.59 11.34
CA VAL A 155 -17.59 -6.19 12.59
C VAL A 155 -16.48 -5.88 13.59
N VAL A 156 -16.51 -4.66 14.11
CA VAL A 156 -15.74 -4.30 15.29
C VAL A 156 -16.32 -5.18 16.38
N THR A 157 -15.56 -6.17 16.84
CA THR A 157 -15.95 -7.01 17.97
C THR A 157 -16.33 -6.07 19.11
N THR A 158 -17.63 -6.00 19.42
CA THR A 158 -18.19 -5.07 20.41
C THR A 158 -17.91 -5.51 21.85
N GLY A 159 -17.12 -6.58 22.03
CA GLY A 159 -16.51 -6.88 23.32
C GLY A 159 -15.76 -5.65 23.81
N ARG A 160 -16.07 -5.20 25.03
CA ARG A 160 -15.24 -4.20 25.71
C ARG A 160 -13.86 -4.81 25.87
N ALA A 161 -12.96 -4.57 24.92
CA ALA A 161 -11.53 -4.65 25.19
C ALA A 161 -11.32 -3.89 26.51
N HIS A 162 -10.63 -4.49 27.47
CA HIS A 162 -10.33 -3.85 28.76
C HIS A 162 -9.41 -2.67 28.47
N ARG A 163 -9.98 -1.55 28.00
CA ARG A 163 -9.21 -0.45 27.43
C ARG A 163 -8.46 0.23 28.58
N PRO A 164 -7.13 0.33 28.53
CA PRO A 164 -6.41 1.20 29.44
C PRO A 164 -6.99 2.61 29.30
N ARG A 165 -7.44 3.21 30.40
CA ARG A 165 -8.06 4.55 30.40
C ARG A 165 -7.08 5.55 30.97
N THR A 166 -6.99 6.70 30.33
CA THR A 166 -6.29 7.87 30.86
C THR A 166 -7.31 8.91 31.28
N ARG A 167 -7.00 9.68 32.33
CA ARG A 167 -7.80 10.82 32.79
C ARG A 167 -6.96 12.08 32.64
N ARG A 168 -7.53 13.13 32.05
CA ARG A 168 -6.93 14.47 32.05
C ARG A 168 -7.05 15.08 33.43
N THR A 169 -5.98 15.68 33.94
CA THR A 169 -5.97 16.38 35.24
C THR A 169 -5.27 17.73 35.09
N ARG A 170 -5.50 18.63 36.06
CA ARG A 170 -4.81 19.93 36.17
C ARG A 170 -3.45 19.83 36.88
N GLY A 171 -2.83 18.65 36.91
CA GLY A 171 -1.53 18.42 37.55
C GLY A 171 -0.34 18.64 36.60
N ARG A 172 0.88 18.42 37.10
CA ARG A 172 2.14 18.51 36.30
C ARG A 172 2.15 17.62 35.06
N ARG A 173 1.36 16.54 35.03
CA ARG A 173 1.23 15.65 33.88
C ARG A 173 -0.19 15.76 33.32
N PRO A 174 -0.35 15.94 31.99
CA PRO A 174 -1.67 16.04 31.37
C PRO A 174 -2.46 14.73 31.36
N TRP A 175 -1.89 13.63 31.89
CA TRP A 175 -2.47 12.28 31.88
C TRP A 175 -2.22 11.54 33.20
N HIS A 176 -3.24 10.85 33.69
CA HIS A 176 -3.12 9.86 34.76
C HIS A 176 -3.74 8.53 34.32
N LEU A 177 -3.06 7.42 34.60
CA LEU A 177 -3.54 6.07 34.28
C LEU A 177 -4.62 5.65 35.28
N VAL A 178 -5.75 5.15 34.78
CA VAL A 178 -6.77 4.52 35.61
C VAL A 178 -6.39 3.06 35.80
N ARG A 179 -6.08 2.66 37.04
CA ARG A 179 -5.87 1.24 37.35
C ARG A 179 -7.20 0.49 37.18
N PRO A 180 -7.21 -0.66 36.46
CA PRO A 180 -8.38 -1.54 36.46
C PRO A 180 -8.72 -1.90 37.91
N ALA A 181 -10.01 -1.87 38.26
CA ALA A 181 -10.44 -2.40 39.54
C ALA A 181 -9.99 -3.87 39.61
N ARG A 182 -9.20 -4.24 40.63
CA ARG A 182 -8.89 -5.65 40.86
C ARG A 182 -10.23 -6.35 41.05
N GLY A 183 -10.57 -7.26 40.14
CA GLY A 183 -11.80 -8.04 40.25
C GLY A 183 -11.86 -8.66 41.63
N ARG A 184 -12.92 -8.38 42.38
CA ARG A 184 -13.24 -9.17 43.57
C ARG A 184 -13.47 -10.59 43.05
N THR A 185 -12.52 -11.48 43.30
CA THR A 185 -12.79 -12.92 43.25
C THR A 185 -14.01 -13.16 44.14
N PRO A 186 -15.09 -13.78 43.62
CA PRO A 186 -16.20 -14.18 44.47
C PRO A 186 -15.60 -15.05 45.57
N HIS A 187 -15.72 -14.58 46.81
CA HIS A 187 -15.40 -15.39 47.96
C HIS A 187 -16.37 -16.57 47.90
N SER A 188 -15.86 -17.77 47.62
CA SER A 188 -16.64 -18.99 47.79
C SER A 188 -17.06 -19.04 49.24
N GLY A 189 -18.30 -18.67 49.51
CA GLY A 189 -18.87 -18.64 50.85
C GLY A 189 -18.72 -20.03 51.47
N ARG A 190 -18.01 -20.08 52.59
CA ARG A 190 -18.11 -21.16 53.56
C ARG A 190 -19.58 -21.32 53.93
N SER A 191 -20.22 -22.42 53.54
CA SER A 191 -21.34 -22.96 54.30
C SER A 191 -20.75 -23.67 55.53
N GLY A 192 -20.82 -23.03 56.69
CA GLY A 192 -21.10 -23.78 57.92
C GLY A 192 -22.54 -24.30 57.83
N SER A 193 -22.99 -25.31 58.53
CA SER A 193 -22.47 -26.09 59.66
C SER A 193 -23.56 -27.13 59.92
N GLU A 194 -23.24 -28.41 60.12
CA GLU A 194 -24.18 -29.32 60.79
C GLU A 194 -23.41 -30.24 61.75
N THR A 195 -23.53 -29.83 63.02
CA THR A 195 -23.63 -30.57 64.27
C THR A 195 -23.20 -32.04 64.35
N ALA A 196 -22.45 -32.28 65.43
CA ALA A 196 -22.02 -33.56 66.00
C ALA A 196 -23.13 -34.59 66.24
N SER A 197 -22.75 -35.87 66.19
CA SER A 197 -23.31 -36.90 67.05
C SER A 197 -22.24 -37.97 67.33
N SER A 198 -22.02 -38.20 68.62
CA SER A 198 -21.16 -39.20 69.24
C SER A 198 -21.83 -40.56 69.35
N SER A 199 -21.05 -41.65 69.30
CA SER A 199 -21.23 -43.02 69.85
C SER A 199 -20.65 -44.01 68.82
N GLY A 200 -19.93 -45.08 69.12
CA GLY A 200 -19.49 -45.79 70.33
C GLY A 200 -18.66 -47.01 69.88
N ALA A 201 -18.04 -47.70 70.83
CA ALA A 201 -17.21 -48.93 70.71
C ALA A 201 -17.75 -50.00 69.71
N SER A 202 -16.94 -50.89 69.12
CA SER A 202 -15.79 -51.67 69.62
C SER A 202 -14.83 -52.06 68.50
#